data_AF-A0AA93LCT8-F1
#
_entry.id   AF-A0AA93LCT8-F1
#
_cell.length_a   1.000
_cell.length_b   1.000
_cell.length_c   1.000
_cell.angle_alpha   90.00
_cell.angle_beta   90.00
_cell.angle_gamma   90.00
#
_symmetry.space_group_name_H-M   'P 1'
#
loop_
_entity.id
_entity.type
_entity.pdbx_description
1 polymer ?
#
loop_
_entity_poly.entity_id
_entity_poly.type
_entity_poly.pdbx_seq_one_letter_code
_entity_poly.pdbx_strand_id
1 'polypeptide(L)' 'MTGAHITTHAAVRWCERIDNRATLIQAVSAIRQHMPAIERALAFGAPVVRLSNGAKLLLRDGAVITVYPRAWIMPPRGRC' A
#
# COMPACT_ATOMS: atom_id res chain seq x y z
N MET A 1 -7.37 -14.79 -12.40
CA MET A 1 -6.58 -13.60 -12.04
C MET A 1 -7.02 -13.15 -10.66
N THR A 2 -6.26 -13.52 -9.64
CA THR A 2 -6.54 -13.11 -8.26
C THR A 2 -5.92 -11.72 -8.09
N GLY A 3 -6.76 -10.68 -8.06
CA GLY A 3 -6.31 -9.30 -7.86
C GLY A 3 -5.53 -9.15 -6.55
N ALA A 4 -4.67 -8.14 -6.47
CA ALA A 4 -3.80 -7.95 -5.31
C ALA A 4 -4.61 -7.86 -4.01
N HIS A 5 -4.17 -8.60 -2.99
CA HIS A 5 -4.86 -8.64 -1.71
C HIS A 5 -4.47 -7.43 -0.85
N ILE A 6 -5.45 -6.77 -0.23
CA ILE A 6 -5.19 -5.69 0.74
C ILE A 6 -5.35 -6.27 2.13
N THR A 7 -4.27 -6.29 2.89
CA THR A 7 -4.31 -6.81 4.26
C THR A 7 -5.09 -5.88 5.18
N THR A 8 -5.73 -6.44 6.21
CA THR A 8 -6.31 -5.66 7.31
C THR A 8 -5.28 -4.73 7.94
N HIS A 9 -4.03 -5.17 8.05
CA HIS A 9 -2.93 -4.35 8.56
C HIS A 9 -2.72 -3.08 7.71
N ALA A 10 -2.70 -3.20 6.38
CA ALA A 10 -2.58 -2.05 5.51
C ALA A 10 -3.73 -1.06 5.67
N ALA A 11 -4.97 -1.55 5.82
CA ALA A 11 -6.14 -0.70 6.07
C ALA A 11 -6.05 0.04 7.42
N VAL A 12 -5.66 -0.66 8.49
CA VAL A 12 -5.44 -0.04 9.81
C VAL A 12 -4.36 1.04 9.73
N ARG A 13 -3.22 0.76 9.09
CA ARG A 13 -2.13 1.74 8.95
C ARG A 13 -2.52 2.94 8.08
N TRP A 14 -3.40 2.76 7.10
CA TRP A 14 -3.95 3.88 6.35
C TRP A 14 -4.72 4.82 7.28
N CYS A 15 -5.62 4.28 8.11
CA CYS A 15 -6.37 5.07 9.07
C CYS A 15 -5.40 5.82 10.02
N GLU A 16 -4.42 5.13 10.59
CA GLU A 16 -3.51 5.74 11.56
C GLU A 16 -2.56 6.81 10.97
N ARG A 17 -2.10 6.62 9.72
CA ARG A 17 -0.96 7.38 9.17
C ARG A 17 -1.31 8.31 8.02
N ILE A 18 -2.42 8.05 7.32
CA ILE A 18 -2.81 8.76 6.11
C ILE A 18 -4.09 9.56 6.35
N ASP A 19 -5.13 8.91 6.87
CA ASP A 19 -6.43 9.54 7.13
C ASP A 19 -7.10 8.95 8.37
N ASN A 20 -6.96 9.62 9.52
CA ASN A 20 -7.51 9.18 10.80
C ASN A 20 -9.04 9.28 10.92
N ARG A 21 -9.71 9.85 9.91
CA ARG A 21 -11.17 9.92 9.84
C ARG A 21 -11.77 8.80 9.00
N ALA A 22 -10.95 8.09 8.22
CA ALA A 22 -11.41 6.98 7.40
C ALA A 22 -11.77 5.75 8.26
N THR A 23 -12.90 5.13 7.94
CA THR A 23 -13.22 3.76 8.38
C THR A 23 -12.36 2.74 7.64
N LEU A 24 -12.26 1.51 8.16
CA LEU A 24 -11.52 0.42 7.49
C LEU A 24 -12.02 0.13 6.07
N ILE A 25 -13.33 0.21 5.84
CA ILE A 25 -13.94 -0.01 4.51
C ILE A 25 -13.53 1.12 3.55
N GLN A 26 -13.53 2.37 4.02
CA GLN A 26 -13.06 3.51 3.22
C GLN A 26 -11.58 3.42 2.93
N ALA A 27 -10.76 3.00 3.88
CA ALA A 27 -9.32 2.77 3.69
C ALA A 27 -9.05 1.68 2.64
N VAL A 28 -9.72 0.54 2.71
CA VAL A 28 -9.62 -0.51 1.69
C VAL A 28 -10.06 0.02 0.33
N SER A 29 -11.17 0.74 0.27
CA SER A 29 -11.68 1.31 -0.98
C SER A 29 -10.70 2.31 -1.60
N ALA A 30 -10.09 3.17 -0.78
CA ALA A 30 -9.07 4.12 -1.22
C ALA A 30 -7.83 3.40 -1.78
N ILE A 31 -7.35 2.34 -1.13
CA ILE A 31 -6.23 1.54 -1.65
C ILE A 31 -6.63 0.82 -2.95
N ARG A 32 -7.85 0.29 -3.05
CA ARG A 32 -8.38 -0.39 -4.25
C ARG A 32 -8.45 0.52 -5.48
N GLN A 33 -8.63 1.83 -5.31
CA GLN A 33 -8.60 2.78 -6.44
C GLN A 33 -7.27 2.75 -7.21
N HIS A 34 -6.21 2.25 -6.58
CA HIS A 34 -4.88 2.13 -7.18
C HIS A 34 -4.54 0.71 -7.66
N MET A 35 -5.53 -0.20 -7.75
CA MET A 35 -5.31 -1.59 -8.12
C MET A 35 -4.52 -1.79 -9.42
N PRO A 36 -4.77 -1.04 -10.51
CA PRO A 36 -3.98 -1.19 -11.73
C PRO A 36 -2.48 -0.93 -11.53
N ALA A 37 -2.14 0.06 -10.69
CA ALA A 37 -0.74 0.37 -10.38
C ALA A 37 -0.12 -0.69 -9.46
N ILE A 38 -0.89 -1.20 -8.49
CA ILE A 38 -0.47 -2.25 -7.57
C ILE A 38 -0.19 -3.55 -8.35
N GLU A 39 -1.10 -3.96 -9.23
CA GLU A 39 -0.95 -5.18 -10.04
C GLU A 39 0.27 -5.10 -10.97
N ARG A 40 0.47 -3.95 -11.63
CA ARG A 40 1.64 -3.72 -12.48
C ARG A 40 2.95 -3.73 -11.67
N ALA A 41 2.95 -3.13 -10.48
CA ALA A 41 4.10 -3.14 -9.59
C ALA A 41 4.42 -4.55 -9.09
N LEU A 42 3.42 -5.35 -8.72
CA LEU A 42 3.60 -6.75 -8.35
C LEU A 42 4.15 -7.58 -9.51
N ALA A 43 3.59 -7.43 -10.72
CA ALA A 43 4.07 -8.13 -11.92
C ALA A 43 5.52 -7.76 -12.28
N PHE A 44 5.92 -6.51 -12.03
CA PHE A 44 7.28 -6.04 -12.23
C PHE A 44 8.25 -6.45 -11.09
N GLY A 45 7.73 -6.85 -9.92
CA GLY A 45 8.55 -7.08 -8.72
C GLY A 45 8.98 -5.80 -7.99
N ALA A 46 8.23 -4.70 -8.16
CA ALA A 46 8.44 -3.49 -7.37
C ALA A 46 7.93 -3.68 -5.92
N PRO A 47 8.74 -3.34 -4.91
CA PRO A 47 8.35 -3.50 -3.51
C PRO A 47 7.42 -2.38 -3.04
N VAL A 48 7.32 -1.25 -3.76
CA VAL A 48 6.58 -0.07 -3.33
C VAL A 48 5.86 0.60 -4.50
N VAL A 49 4.63 1.05 -4.25
CA VAL A 49 3.90 1.99 -5.12
C VAL A 49 3.77 3.33 -4.42
N ARG A 50 4.14 4.41 -5.11
CA ARG A 50 3.96 5.78 -4.63
C ARG A 50 2.66 6.36 -5.20
N LEU A 51 1.81 6.88 -4.32
CA LEU A 51 0.54 7.51 -4.67
C LEU A 51 0.72 9.01 -4.96
N SER A 52 -0.30 9.63 -5.55
CA SER A 52 -0.31 11.07 -5.89
C SER A 52 -0.18 11.97 -4.66
N ASN A 53 -0.78 11.58 -3.52
CA ASN A 53 -0.62 12.25 -2.23
C ASN A 53 0.77 12.02 -1.58
N GLY A 54 1.65 11.26 -2.23
CA GLY A 54 2.99 10.92 -1.75
C GLY A 54 3.04 9.73 -0.78
N ALA A 55 1.90 9.18 -0.36
CA ALA A 55 1.85 7.95 0.42
C ALA A 55 2.46 6.78 -0.35
N LYS A 56 2.95 5.78 0.38
CA LYS A 56 3.65 4.64 -0.18
C LYS A 56 2.99 3.35 0.28
N LEU A 57 2.59 2.53 -0.69
CA LEU A 57 2.05 1.19 -0.46
C LEU A 57 3.19 0.19 -0.54
N LEU A 58 3.46 -0.53 0.55
CA LEU A 58 4.45 -1.60 0.55
C LEU A 58 3.80 -2.89 0.07
N LEU A 59 4.44 -3.51 -0.92
CA LEU A 59 3.98 -4.71 -1.60
C LEU A 59 4.87 -5.91 -1.23
N ARG A 60 4.24 -7.04 -0.93
CA ARG A 60 4.93 -8.30 -0.67
C ARG A 60 3.99 -9.47 -0.95
N ASP A 61 4.49 -10.52 -1.58
CA ASP A 61 3.77 -11.78 -1.79
C ASP A 61 2.36 -11.61 -2.38
N GLY A 62 2.22 -10.71 -3.37
CA GLY A 62 0.93 -10.44 -4.03
C GLY A 62 -0.04 -9.56 -3.24
N ALA A 63 0.41 -8.95 -2.13
CA ALA A 63 -0.43 -8.18 -1.23
C ALA A 63 0.13 -6.79 -0.89
N VAL A 64 -0.77 -5.87 -0.56
CA VAL A 64 -0.44 -4.63 0.14
C VAL A 64 -0.34 -4.94 1.63
N ILE A 65 0.89 -4.92 2.16
CA ILE A 65 1.16 -5.33 3.54
C ILE A 65 1.17 -4.17 4.53
N THR A 66 1.53 -2.96 4.10
CA THR A 66 1.47 -1.76 4.95
C THR A 66 1.46 -0.49 4.11
N VAL A 67 1.20 0.64 4.77
CA VAL A 67 1.16 1.97 4.15
C VAL A 67 2.02 2.94 4.96
N TYR A 68 2.77 3.77 4.26
CA TYR A 68 3.60 4.81 4.85
C TYR A 68 3.25 6.21 4.31
N PRO A 69 3.37 7.26 5.15
CA PRO A 69 3.13 8.62 4.71
C PRO A 69 4.23 9.10 3.75
N ARG A 70 4.01 10.29 3.18
CA ARG A 70 4.96 10.93 2.26
C ARG A 70 6.37 11.04 2.82
N ALA A 71 6.51 11.33 4.11
CA ALA A 71 7.79 11.53 4.78
C ALA A 71 8.64 10.26 4.95
N TRP A 72 8.05 9.07 4.87
CA TRP A 72 8.82 7.84 5.07
C TRP A 72 9.75 7.55 3.88
N ILE A 73 11.01 7.28 4.16
CA ILE A 73 12.00 6.91 3.14
C ILE A 73 12.16 5.40 3.17
N MET A 74 12.08 4.75 2.01
CA MET A 74 12.32 3.31 1.94
C MET A 74 13.76 3.02 2.33
N PRO A 75 14.02 2.14 3.31
CA PRO A 75 15.38 1.77 3.65
C PRO A 75 16.06 1.14 2.43
N PRO A 76 17.39 1.34 2.26
CA PRO A 76 18.14 0.67 1.20
C PRO A 76 17.90 -0.83 1.29
N ARG A 77 17.73 -1.50 0.14
CA ARG A 77 17.45 -2.94 0.08
C ARG A 77 18.61 -3.69 0.76
N GLY A 78 18.42 -4.10 2.01
CA GLY A 78 19.43 -4.76 2.83
C GLY A 78 18.76 -5.61 3.91
N ARG A 79 18.63 -6.90 3.60
CA ARG A 79 18.31 -8.06 4.47
C ARG A 79 17.19 -7.86 5.50
N CYS A 80 16.00 -8.37 5.15
CA CYS A 80 15.28 -9.18 6.13
C CYS A 80 15.90 -10.58 6.15
#